data_AF-J0R7V5-F1
#
_entry.id   AF-J0R7V5-F1
#
_cell.length_a   1.000
_cell.length_b   1.000
_cell.length_c   1.000
_cell.angle_alpha   90.00
_cell.angle_beta   90.00
_cell.angle_gamma   90.00
#
_symmetry.space_group_name_H-M   'P 1'
#
loop_
_entity.id
_entity.type
_entity.pdbx_description
1 polymer ?
#
loop_
_entity_poly.entity_id
_entity_poly.type
_entity_poly.pdbx_seq_one_letter_code
_entity_poly.pdbx_strand_id
1 'polypeptide(L)'
;MKKREVKIMLISTFGVCFILTGCRVPAPTYGTDKVVSLQFIDDIVSLVPSSSTDNNQPVMKQRPQLVYPEPNSQAVLPPPQADNVGDTPQVNVKKRRKKSLFSRQAAGEGYVNYQRDLSEPPLIYRQPAKTAPVGQKGQDESVKERKRKRAARKAKSGDKKSLWPF
;
A
#
# COMPACT_ATOMS: atom_id res chain seq x y z
N MET A 1 46.83 36.65 3.78
CA MET A 1 45.43 36.18 3.96
C MET A 1 44.94 35.20 2.89
N LYS A 2 45.63 35.01 1.76
CA LYS A 2 45.03 34.34 0.57
C LYS A 2 45.05 32.80 0.56
N LYS A 3 45.98 32.13 1.24
CA LYS A 3 46.16 30.66 1.09
C LYS A 3 45.08 29.82 1.80
N ARG A 4 44.63 30.26 2.99
CA ARG A 4 43.61 29.55 3.77
C ARG A 4 42.21 29.69 3.18
N GLU A 5 41.89 30.87 2.63
CA GLU A 5 40.60 31.13 1.98
C GLU A 5 40.46 30.38 0.66
N VAL A 6 41.54 30.32 -0.16
CA VAL A 6 41.56 29.52 -1.40
C VAL A 6 41.36 28.02 -1.10
N LYS A 7 41.98 27.51 -0.03
CA LYS A 7 41.83 26.09 0.36
C LYS A 7 40.41 25.78 0.84
N ILE A 8 39.78 26.69 1.58
CA ILE A 8 38.38 26.53 2.05
C ILE A 8 37.41 26.57 0.86
N MET A 9 37.60 27.49 -0.09
CA MET A 9 36.76 27.58 -1.28
C MET A 9 36.87 26.32 -2.15
N LEU A 10 38.08 25.77 -2.29
CA LEU A 10 38.34 24.56 -3.07
C LEU A 10 37.72 23.33 -2.37
N ILE A 11 37.86 23.19 -1.05
CA ILE A 11 37.23 22.08 -0.31
C ILE A 11 35.70 22.17 -0.38
N SER A 12 35.13 23.37 -0.32
CA SER A 12 33.67 23.60 -0.42
C SER A 12 33.12 23.17 -1.77
N THR A 13 33.77 23.55 -2.88
CA THR A 13 33.30 23.19 -4.22
C THR A 13 33.39 21.68 -4.47
N PHE A 14 34.48 21.04 -4.02
CA PHE A 14 34.59 19.58 -4.08
C PHE A 14 33.53 18.88 -3.20
N GLY A 15 33.26 19.39 -1.99
CA GLY A 15 32.21 18.84 -1.12
C GLY A 15 30.81 18.87 -1.73
N VAL A 16 30.44 19.97 -2.40
CA VAL A 16 29.15 20.09 -3.11
C VAL A 16 29.07 19.12 -4.29
N CYS A 17 30.15 18.96 -5.06
CA CYS A 17 30.20 17.99 -6.16
C CYS A 17 30.04 16.54 -5.68
N PHE A 18 30.62 16.16 -4.53
CA PHE A 18 30.47 14.83 -3.97
C PHE A 18 29.05 14.55 -3.44
N ILE A 19 28.37 15.55 -2.89
CA ILE A 19 26.98 15.41 -2.42
C ILE A 19 26.01 15.27 -3.62
N LEU A 20 26.24 16.02 -4.70
CA LEU A 20 25.42 15.95 -5.92
C LEU A 20 25.65 14.66 -6.71
N THR A 21 26.84 14.07 -6.65
CA THR A 21 27.16 12.80 -7.35
C THR A 21 26.93 11.55 -6.50
N GLY A 22 26.70 11.71 -5.19
CA GLY A 22 26.60 10.62 -4.21
C GLY A 22 25.29 9.82 -4.19
N CYS A 23 24.31 10.12 -5.03
CA CYS A 23 23.09 9.29 -5.18
C CYS A 23 23.10 8.43 -6.46
N ARG A 24 24.27 7.98 -6.93
CA ARG A 24 24.37 6.90 -7.92
C ARG A 24 24.08 5.54 -7.27
N VAL A 25 22.83 5.33 -6.86
CA VAL A 25 22.31 3.99 -6.65
C VAL A 25 22.13 3.38 -8.03
N PRO A 26 22.89 2.34 -8.43
CA PRO A 26 22.60 1.63 -9.67
C PRO A 26 21.17 1.12 -9.56
N ALA A 27 20.27 1.60 -10.44
CA ALA A 27 18.90 1.10 -10.49
C ALA A 27 18.95 -0.43 -10.65
N PRO A 28 18.05 -1.19 -9.99
CA PRO A 28 18.10 -2.64 -10.00
C PRO A 28 18.00 -3.16 -11.43
N THR A 29 19.02 -3.87 -11.91
CA THR A 29 18.99 -4.59 -13.19
C THR A 29 18.37 -5.96 -12.90
N TYR A 30 17.10 -6.14 -13.31
CA TYR A 30 16.37 -7.40 -13.07
C TYR A 30 16.80 -8.47 -14.10
N GLY A 31 18.08 -8.86 -14.07
CA GLY A 31 18.62 -9.93 -14.93
C GLY A 31 18.81 -9.55 -16.41
N THR A 32 18.68 -8.26 -16.74
CA THR A 32 18.96 -7.70 -18.06
C THR A 32 20.15 -6.74 -17.95
N ASP A 33 21.04 -6.70 -18.94
CA ASP A 33 22.23 -5.81 -18.95
C ASP A 33 21.91 -4.30 -19.04
N LYS A 34 20.62 -3.93 -18.88
CA LYS A 34 20.10 -2.56 -18.93
C LYS A 34 19.42 -2.21 -17.60
N VAL A 35 19.60 -0.97 -17.14
CA VAL A 35 18.83 -0.42 -16.03
C VAL A 35 17.35 -0.26 -16.44
N VAL A 36 16.44 -0.48 -15.50
CA VAL A 36 14.98 -0.46 -15.71
C VAL A 36 14.51 0.82 -16.42
N SER A 37 15.09 1.97 -16.09
CA SER A 37 14.74 3.24 -16.71
C SER A 37 15.19 3.36 -18.18
N LEU A 38 16.31 2.72 -18.56
CA LEU A 38 16.77 2.71 -19.95
C LEU A 38 15.93 1.77 -20.81
N GLN A 39 15.57 0.60 -20.28
CA GLN A 39 14.64 -0.31 -20.98
C GLN A 39 13.31 0.37 -21.27
N PHE A 40 12.76 1.09 -20.29
CA PHE A 40 11.52 1.84 -20.46
C PHE A 40 11.61 2.95 -21.52
N ILE A 41 12.72 3.68 -21.58
CA ILE A 41 12.91 4.73 -22.59
C ILE A 41 13.08 4.12 -23.99
N ASP A 42 13.85 3.04 -24.13
CA ASP A 42 14.02 2.32 -25.41
C ASP A 42 12.67 1.80 -25.94
N ASP A 43 11.82 1.27 -25.06
CA ASP A 43 10.49 0.75 -25.41
C ASP A 43 9.51 1.86 -25.83
N ILE A 44 9.62 3.06 -25.25
CA ILE A 44 8.80 4.22 -25.67
C ILE A 44 9.28 4.78 -27.00
N VAL A 45 10.59 4.95 -27.17
CA VAL A 45 11.16 5.54 -28.39
C VAL A 45 10.93 4.65 -29.59
N SER A 46 10.95 3.32 -29.41
CA SER A 46 10.61 2.37 -30.47
C SER A 46 9.12 2.33 -30.82
N LEU A 47 8.23 2.83 -29.95
CA LEU A 47 6.80 2.96 -30.22
C LEU A 47 6.44 4.23 -30.98
N VAL A 48 7.28 5.27 -30.93
CA VAL A 48 7.04 6.51 -31.67
C VAL A 48 7.40 6.30 -33.14
N PRO A 49 6.43 6.37 -34.06
CA PRO A 49 6.76 6.36 -35.48
C PRO A 49 7.54 7.64 -35.79
N SER A 50 8.80 7.49 -36.17
CA SER A 50 9.61 8.57 -36.71
C SER A 50 8.88 9.16 -37.91
N SER A 51 8.35 10.37 -37.75
CA SER A 51 7.58 11.06 -38.78
C SER A 51 8.53 11.63 -39.83
N SER A 52 9.13 10.77 -40.65
CA SER A 52 9.55 11.15 -41.99
C SER A 52 8.34 11.03 -42.92
N THR A 53 8.08 12.07 -43.69
CA THR A 53 7.06 12.12 -44.75
C THR A 53 7.39 11.11 -45.83
N ASP A 54 7.05 9.85 -45.61
CA ASP A 54 6.95 8.84 -46.64
C ASP A 54 5.91 7.81 -46.21
N ASN A 55 4.82 7.74 -46.96
CA ASN A 55 3.68 6.82 -46.85
C ASN A 55 3.68 5.86 -45.64
N ASN A 56 3.36 6.40 -44.46
CA ASN A 56 3.35 5.68 -43.18
C ASN A 56 2.13 4.77 -43.02
N GLN A 57 1.91 3.82 -43.94
CA GLN A 57 1.13 2.63 -43.61
C GLN A 57 2.03 1.69 -42.82
N PRO A 58 1.63 1.23 -41.62
CA PRO A 58 2.41 0.24 -40.89
C PRO A 58 2.54 -1.00 -41.77
N VAL A 59 3.76 -1.28 -42.27
CA VAL A 59 4.06 -2.51 -42.99
C VAL A 59 3.92 -3.64 -41.98
N MET A 60 2.73 -4.23 -41.98
CA MET A 60 2.34 -5.31 -41.10
C MET A 60 3.10 -6.56 -41.56
N LYS A 61 4.32 -6.74 -41.04
CA LYS A 61 5.13 -7.91 -41.31
C LYS A 61 4.31 -9.14 -40.93
N GLN A 62 4.12 -10.03 -41.90
CA GLN A 62 3.40 -11.28 -41.67
C GLN A 62 4.09 -12.04 -40.53
N ARG A 63 3.33 -12.41 -39.51
CA ARG A 63 3.88 -13.14 -38.36
C ARG A 63 4.49 -14.46 -38.89
N PRO A 64 5.68 -14.86 -38.41
CA PRO A 64 6.24 -16.15 -38.78
C PRO A 64 5.24 -17.25 -38.45
N GLN A 65 5.14 -18.24 -39.34
CA GLN A 65 4.22 -19.35 -39.15
C GLN A 65 4.58 -20.10 -37.87
N LEU A 66 3.56 -20.40 -37.07
CA LEU A 66 3.72 -21.13 -35.82
C LEU A 66 4.38 -22.48 -36.13
N VAL A 67 5.57 -22.70 -35.59
CA VAL A 67 6.29 -23.98 -35.72
C VAL A 67 5.56 -24.99 -34.85
N TYR A 68 4.77 -25.85 -35.48
CA TYR A 68 4.18 -26.99 -34.80
C TYR A 68 5.20 -28.12 -34.73
N PRO A 69 5.31 -28.83 -33.60
CA PRO A 69 6.08 -30.06 -33.54
C PRO A 69 5.44 -31.11 -34.48
N GLU A 70 6.26 -32.00 -35.04
CA GLU A 70 5.81 -33.12 -35.87
C GLU A 70 4.72 -33.93 -35.14
N PRO A 71 3.68 -34.44 -35.83
CA PRO A 71 2.48 -35.04 -35.20
C PRO A 71 2.78 -36.28 -34.33
N ASN A 72 3.96 -36.90 -34.48
CA ASN A 72 4.42 -38.04 -33.68
C ASN A 72 5.53 -37.69 -32.68
N SER A 73 5.95 -36.43 -32.61
CA SER A 73 6.88 -35.97 -31.59
C SER A 73 6.08 -35.62 -30.34
N GLN A 74 6.03 -36.56 -29.39
CA GLN A 74 5.53 -36.27 -28.05
C GLN A 74 6.45 -35.20 -27.46
N ALA A 75 6.00 -33.94 -27.50
CA ALA A 75 6.65 -32.87 -26.78
C ALA A 75 6.63 -33.26 -25.30
N VAL A 76 7.77 -33.72 -24.79
CA VAL A 76 7.95 -33.94 -23.36
C VAL A 76 7.84 -32.56 -22.74
N LEU A 77 6.62 -32.22 -22.33
CA LEU A 77 6.36 -30.98 -21.64
C LEU A 77 7.28 -30.99 -20.41
N PRO A 78 8.07 -29.93 -20.17
CA PRO A 78 8.72 -29.79 -18.89
C PRO A 78 7.63 -29.92 -17.81
N PRO A 79 7.91 -30.60 -16.69
CA PRO A 79 6.94 -30.75 -15.63
C PRO A 79 6.39 -29.37 -15.25
N PRO A 80 5.09 -29.27 -14.93
CA PRO A 80 4.49 -28.00 -14.54
C PRO A 80 5.35 -27.37 -13.45
N GLN A 81 5.69 -26.10 -13.62
CA GLN A 81 6.42 -25.35 -12.60
C GLN A 81 5.66 -25.53 -11.29
N ALA A 82 6.32 -26.13 -10.29
CA ALA A 82 5.71 -26.30 -8.99
C ALA A 82 5.30 -24.91 -8.48
N ASP A 83 4.03 -24.77 -8.16
CA ASP A 83 3.49 -23.62 -7.45
C ASP A 83 4.26 -23.50 -6.13
N ASN A 84 5.32 -22.70 -6.12
CA ASN A 84 5.94 -22.20 -4.90
C ASN A 84 4.98 -21.18 -4.28
N VAL A 85 3.78 -21.61 -3.90
CA VAL A 85 2.88 -20.91 -2.97
C VAL A 85 3.47 -21.10 -1.57
N GLY A 86 4.74 -20.74 -1.41
CA GLY A 86 5.37 -20.53 -0.12
C GLY A 86 5.09 -19.13 0.39
N ASP A 87 5.04 -18.13 -0.49
CA ASP A 87 4.88 -16.74 -0.10
C ASP A 87 4.23 -15.91 -1.23
N THR A 88 2.93 -16.10 -1.48
CA THR A 88 2.20 -15.13 -2.30
C THR A 88 2.07 -13.82 -1.50
N PRO A 89 2.55 -12.66 -2.00
CA PRO A 89 2.48 -11.38 -1.27
C PRO A 89 1.05 -10.99 -0.89
N GLN A 90 0.06 -11.47 -1.66
CA GLN A 90 -1.36 -11.17 -1.50
C GLN A 90 -1.90 -11.56 -0.11
N VAL A 91 -1.55 -12.76 0.40
CA VAL A 91 -1.98 -13.23 1.73
C VAL A 91 -1.30 -12.43 2.84
N ASN A 92 -0.04 -12.03 2.62
CA ASN A 92 0.73 -11.19 3.52
C ASN A 92 0.13 -9.78 3.63
N VAL A 93 -0.29 -9.16 2.52
CA VAL A 93 -0.89 -7.81 2.50
C VAL A 93 -2.14 -7.73 3.38
N LYS A 94 -3.05 -8.72 3.31
CA LYS A 94 -4.28 -8.72 4.14
C LYS A 94 -3.97 -8.85 5.63
N LYS A 95 -2.99 -9.69 6.00
CA LYS A 95 -2.55 -9.89 7.39
C LYS A 95 -1.82 -8.65 7.94
N ARG A 96 -0.95 -8.03 7.14
CA ARG A 96 -0.28 -6.76 7.45
C ARG A 96 -1.27 -5.63 7.67
N ARG A 97 -2.28 -5.51 6.80
CA ARG A 97 -3.36 -4.51 6.92
C ARG A 97 -4.17 -4.68 8.21
N LYS A 98 -4.51 -5.91 8.59
CA LYS A 98 -5.18 -6.16 9.88
C LYS A 98 -4.29 -5.78 11.07
N LYS A 99 -3.00 -6.10 11.01
CA LYS A 99 -2.03 -5.76 12.08
C LYS A 99 -1.85 -4.24 12.22
N SER A 100 -1.75 -3.50 11.11
CA SER A 100 -1.61 -2.04 11.13
C SER A 100 -2.86 -1.34 11.68
N LEU A 101 -4.06 -1.82 11.31
CA LEU A 101 -5.32 -1.32 11.87
C LEU A 101 -5.42 -1.55 13.39
N PHE A 102 -5.03 -2.74 13.86
CA PHE A 102 -5.03 -3.07 15.29
C PHE A 102 -4.03 -2.19 16.08
N SER A 103 -2.80 -2.04 15.57
CA SER A 103 -1.79 -1.16 16.19
C SER A 103 -2.25 0.29 16.25
N ARG A 104 -3.01 0.77 15.25
CA ARG A 104 -3.58 2.13 15.23
C ARG A 104 -4.72 2.34 16.22
N GLN A 105 -5.59 1.34 16.37
CA GLN A 105 -6.64 1.38 17.40
C GLN A 105 -6.05 1.40 18.81
N ALA A 106 -4.90 0.72 19.01
CA ALA A 106 -4.19 0.72 20.27
C ALA A 106 -3.38 2.00 20.53
N ALA A 107 -2.85 2.66 19.48
CA ALA A 107 -1.95 3.80 19.63
C ALA A 107 -2.64 5.12 20.04
N GLY A 108 -3.96 5.24 19.87
CA GLY A 108 -4.66 6.49 20.15
C GLY A 108 -4.20 7.65 19.24
N GLU A 109 -4.91 8.76 19.30
CA GLU A 109 -4.71 9.95 18.45
C GLU A 109 -3.38 10.66 18.78
N GLY A 110 -2.24 10.12 18.33
CA GLY A 110 -0.95 10.66 18.76
C GLY A 110 0.28 10.23 17.96
N TYR A 111 0.14 9.92 16.67
CA TYR A 111 1.30 9.50 15.86
C TYR A 111 1.43 10.28 14.55
N VAL A 112 2.45 11.14 14.53
CA VAL A 112 2.76 12.11 13.46
C VAL A 112 3.71 11.56 12.38
N ASN A 113 4.30 10.37 12.54
CA ASN A 113 5.37 9.88 11.65
C ASN A 113 5.21 8.42 11.20
N TYR A 114 4.15 8.10 10.44
CA TYR A 114 4.07 6.83 9.70
C TYR A 114 3.99 7.12 8.19
N GLN A 115 4.70 6.33 7.39
CA GLN A 115 4.48 6.27 5.94
C GLN A 115 3.01 5.95 5.67
N ARG A 116 2.35 6.82 4.90
CA ARG A 116 0.91 6.75 4.60
C ARG A 116 0.73 5.82 3.40
N ASP A 117 0.04 4.71 3.58
CA ASP A 117 -0.28 3.81 2.47
C ASP A 117 -1.38 4.43 1.58
N LEU A 118 -1.35 4.16 0.26
CA LEU A 118 -2.36 4.65 -0.69
C LEU A 118 -3.79 4.16 -0.39
N SER A 119 -3.91 3.09 0.40
CA SER A 119 -5.20 2.53 0.82
C SER A 119 -5.83 3.27 2.01
N GLU A 120 -5.19 4.32 2.51
CA GLU A 120 -5.60 5.02 3.73
C GLU A 120 -6.23 6.38 3.43
N PRO A 121 -7.52 6.58 3.76
CA PRO A 121 -8.17 7.86 3.54
C PRO A 121 -7.52 8.98 4.38
N PRO A 122 -7.53 10.23 3.87
CA PRO A 122 -6.94 11.37 4.57
C PRO A 122 -7.60 11.59 5.93
N LEU A 123 -6.84 12.18 6.86
CA LEU A 123 -7.27 12.37 8.24
C LEU A 123 -8.53 13.23 8.36
N ILE A 124 -8.76 14.12 7.39
CA ILE A 124 -9.90 15.03 7.29
C ILE A 124 -11.24 14.28 7.36
N TYR A 125 -11.34 13.09 6.75
CA TYR A 125 -12.57 12.29 6.77
C TYR A 125 -12.73 11.42 8.01
N ARG A 126 -11.72 11.35 8.89
CA ARG A 126 -11.77 10.55 10.12
C ARG A 126 -12.18 11.36 11.35
N GLN A 127 -12.21 12.69 11.24
CA GLN A 127 -12.49 13.53 12.38
C GLN A 127 -13.99 13.50 12.71
N PRO A 128 -14.38 13.10 13.93
CA PRO A 128 -15.73 13.34 14.39
C PRO A 128 -16.00 14.86 14.42
N ALA A 129 -17.27 15.26 14.35
CA ALA A 129 -17.63 16.67 14.50
C ALA A 129 -17.03 17.24 15.80
N LYS A 130 -16.61 18.52 15.78
CA LYS A 130 -15.95 19.19 16.93
C LYS A 130 -16.77 19.12 18.22
N THR A 131 -18.08 18.94 18.12
CA THR A 131 -19.05 18.87 19.21
C THR A 131 -19.49 17.44 19.55
N ALA A 132 -18.98 16.42 18.86
CA ALA A 132 -19.35 15.04 19.13
C ALA A 132 -18.68 14.52 20.41
N PRO A 133 -19.42 13.84 21.30
CA PRO A 133 -18.84 13.24 22.50
C PRO A 133 -17.93 12.07 22.11
N VAL A 134 -16.61 12.30 22.14
CA VAL A 134 -15.60 11.27 21.89
C VAL A 134 -15.30 10.52 23.20
N GLY A 135 -15.22 9.19 23.14
CA GLY A 135 -14.85 8.35 24.30
C GLY A 135 -15.98 7.95 25.25
N GLN A 136 -17.19 8.50 25.09
CA GLN A 136 -18.37 8.05 25.84
C GLN A 136 -18.98 6.81 25.18
N LYS A 137 -18.49 5.62 25.53
CA LYS A 137 -19.18 4.38 25.15
C LYS A 137 -20.57 4.36 25.78
N GLY A 138 -21.60 4.22 24.96
CA GLY A 138 -22.96 4.01 25.43
C GLY A 138 -23.07 2.74 26.27
N GLN A 139 -24.09 2.66 27.14
CA GLN A 139 -24.38 1.42 27.86
C GLN A 139 -24.85 0.35 26.87
N ASP A 140 -24.29 -0.86 26.96
CA ASP A 140 -24.70 -2.02 26.17
C ASP A 140 -26.21 -2.25 26.27
N GLU A 141 -26.81 -2.66 25.15
CA GLU A 141 -28.25 -2.87 25.03
C GLU A 141 -28.75 -3.90 26.04
N SER A 142 -27.96 -4.95 26.30
CA SER A 142 -28.25 -5.98 27.32
C SER A 142 -28.35 -5.40 28.73
N VAL A 143 -27.50 -4.42 29.07
CA VAL A 143 -27.50 -3.75 30.37
C VAL A 143 -28.74 -2.86 30.49
N LYS A 144 -29.12 -2.14 29.43
CA LYS A 144 -30.36 -1.36 29.38
C LYS A 144 -31.61 -2.25 29.52
N GLU A 145 -31.64 -3.37 28.81
CA GLU A 145 -32.74 -4.33 28.90
C GLU A 145 -32.85 -4.94 30.29
N ARG A 146 -31.72 -5.34 30.90
CA ARG A 146 -31.70 -5.87 32.27
C ARG A 146 -32.19 -4.85 33.29
N LYS A 147 -31.81 -3.58 33.15
CA LYS A 147 -32.34 -2.48 33.98
C LYS A 147 -33.85 -2.30 33.78
N ARG A 148 -34.34 -2.30 32.53
CA ARG A 148 -35.78 -2.21 32.22
C ARG A 148 -36.58 -3.36 32.84
N LYS A 149 -36.10 -4.61 32.70
CA LYS A 149 -36.72 -5.80 33.31
C LYS A 149 -36.70 -5.73 34.84
N ARG A 150 -35.60 -5.29 35.45
CA ARG A 150 -35.51 -5.09 36.91
C ARG A 150 -36.47 -4.00 37.41
N ALA A 151 -36.57 -2.87 36.71
CA ALA A 151 -37.50 -1.80 37.04
C ALA A 151 -38.97 -2.26 36.94
N ALA A 152 -39.33 -2.99 35.89
CA ALA A 152 -40.68 -3.55 35.73
C ALA A 152 -41.02 -4.56 36.84
N ARG A 153 -40.07 -5.41 37.23
CA ARG A 153 -40.24 -6.34 38.38
C ARG A 153 -40.37 -5.59 39.71
N LYS A 154 -39.61 -4.51 39.91
CA LYS A 154 -39.68 -3.67 41.12
C LYS A 154 -41.02 -2.94 41.21
N ALA A 155 -41.51 -2.35 40.12
CA ALA A 155 -42.83 -1.73 40.07
C ALA A 155 -43.94 -2.75 40.42
N LYS A 156 -43.93 -3.92 39.78
CA LYS A 156 -44.87 -5.01 40.11
C LYS A 156 -44.74 -5.53 41.54
N SER A 157 -43.57 -5.43 42.18
CA SER A 157 -43.36 -5.90 43.56
C SER A 157 -43.73 -4.83 44.59
N GLY A 158 -43.53 -3.55 44.26
CA GLY A 158 -43.91 -2.40 45.08
C GLY A 158 -45.42 -2.33 45.31
N ASP A 159 -46.22 -2.50 44.26
CA ASP A 159 -47.68 -2.50 44.35
C ASP A 159 -48.25 -3.66 45.20
N LYS A 160 -47.51 -4.76 45.32
CA LYS A 160 -47.92 -5.91 46.14
C LYS A 160 -47.52 -5.76 47.61
N LYS A 161 -46.49 -4.97 47.89
CA LYS A 161 -45.99 -4.69 49.25
C LYS A 161 -46.75 -3.54 49.91
N SER A 162 -47.36 -2.64 49.13
CA SER A 162 -48.25 -1.59 49.65
C SER A 162 -49.68 -2.08 49.93
N LEU A 163 -50.02 -3.32 49.52
CA LEU A 163 -51.36 -3.89 49.61
C LEU A 163 -51.58 -4.74 50.88
N TRP A 164 -50.56 -4.92 51.72
CA TRP A 164 -50.68 -5.59 53.02
C TRP A 164 -50.15 -4.67 54.13
N PRO A 165 -51.03 -4.09 54.97
CA PRO A 165 -50.66 -3.16 56.04
C PRO A 165 -50.61 -3.88 57.39
N PHE A 166 -49.58 -4.70 57.60
CA PHE A 166 -49.24 -5.19 58.94
C PHE A 166 -47.73 -5.30 59.15
#